data_AF-E1R8A8-F1
#
_entry.id   AF-E1R8A8-F1
#
_cell.length_a   1.000
_cell.length_b   1.000
_cell.length_c   1.000
_cell.angle_alpha   90.00
_cell.angle_beta   90.00
_cell.angle_gamma   90.00
#
_symmetry.space_group_name_H-M   'P 1'
#
loop_
_entity.id
_entity.type
_entity.pdbx_description
1 polymer ?
#
loop_
_entity_poly.entity_id
_entity_poly.type
_entity_poly.pdbx_seq_one_letter_code
_entity_poly.pdbx_strand_id
1 'polypeptide(L)'
;MNNDKQVVETMPKVIEQHLKGLAATLDFVDAEEGFSRLKQAWSEKERLFTGQTRLLEMAEIKELAEDDSRGCILLTNSGSLLSLFPHTGEGRAMEYASIPIRSDVPDIIREQDVTYAPSLSVGNPAILHGAPIKKTSPVYRIAVCEEGVSPAEQAKRIREATIFLTNGFARINRTIETPMAGKIEHFTKDRMAAYIAGRNDLTQLQVRRILDDFFSVVESGIMLGERVSLGSLGKIGYRVRPPSKARIITVPATGEEMTIPAKPSRAVVKFSPSGRLKERAEAIPIEEETDD
;
A
#
# COMPACT_ATOMS: atom_id res chain seq x y z
N MET A 1 -7.81 -28.71 31.28
CA MET A 1 -6.74 -27.70 31.44
C MET A 1 -6.05 -27.52 30.11
N ASN A 2 -6.35 -26.43 29.41
CA ASN A 2 -5.38 -25.58 28.72
C ASN A 2 -6.17 -24.42 28.13
N ASN A 3 -6.09 -23.32 28.85
CA ASN A 3 -6.68 -22.05 28.48
C ASN A 3 -5.63 -21.35 27.63
N ASP A 4 -5.63 -21.60 26.32
CA ASP A 4 -4.86 -20.80 25.37
C ASP A 4 -5.50 -19.43 25.31
N LYS A 5 -5.09 -18.58 26.26
CA LYS A 5 -5.29 -17.14 26.13
C LYS A 5 -4.50 -16.72 24.91
N GLN A 6 -5.21 -16.45 23.82
CA GLN A 6 -4.72 -15.56 22.77
C GLN A 6 -4.09 -14.35 23.48
N VAL A 7 -2.79 -14.20 23.33
CA VAL A 7 -2.09 -13.01 23.82
C VAL A 7 -2.62 -11.87 22.95
N VAL A 8 -3.61 -11.15 23.45
CA VAL A 8 -4.00 -9.86 22.89
C VAL A 8 -2.75 -9.00 22.96
N GLU A 9 -2.06 -8.82 21.83
CA GLU A 9 -0.94 -7.90 21.75
C GLU A 9 -1.43 -6.55 22.23
N THR A 10 -0.96 -6.18 23.42
CA THR A 10 -1.38 -4.96 24.08
C THR A 10 -0.60 -3.83 23.45
N MET A 11 -1.32 -2.91 22.80
CA MET A 11 -0.72 -1.75 22.15
C MET A 11 0.24 -1.02 23.12
N PRO A 12 1.46 -0.66 22.70
CA PRO A 12 2.41 -0.01 23.58
C PRO A 12 1.87 1.29 24.18
N LYS A 13 2.13 1.52 25.48
CA LYS A 13 1.62 2.70 26.21
C LYS A 13 1.95 4.04 25.54
N VAL A 14 3.11 4.14 24.90
CA VAL A 14 3.54 5.36 24.19
C VAL A 14 2.63 5.65 23.00
N ILE A 15 2.20 4.61 22.28
CA ILE A 15 1.26 4.73 21.17
C ILE A 15 -0.12 5.09 21.72
N GLU A 16 -0.57 4.43 22.77
CA GLU A 16 -1.87 4.73 23.39
C GLU A 16 -1.96 6.20 23.84
N GLN A 17 -0.89 6.74 24.44
CA GLN A 17 -0.79 8.15 24.83
C GLN A 17 -0.84 9.08 23.61
N HIS A 18 -0.12 8.74 22.53
CA HIS A 18 -0.17 9.51 21.30
C HIS A 18 -1.58 9.56 20.71
N LEU A 19 -2.25 8.40 20.63
CA LEU A 19 -3.61 8.29 20.12
C LEU A 19 -4.62 9.05 21.00
N LYS A 20 -4.44 9.08 22.33
CA LYS A 20 -5.28 9.91 23.22
C LYS A 20 -5.13 11.40 22.90
N GLY A 21 -3.90 11.86 22.69
CA GLY A 21 -3.63 13.23 22.25
C GLY A 21 -4.27 13.55 20.91
N LEU A 22 -4.17 12.64 19.94
CA LEU A 22 -4.81 12.79 18.64
C LEU A 22 -6.33 12.80 18.73
N ALA A 23 -6.92 11.89 19.53
CA ALA A 23 -8.36 11.82 19.73
C ALA A 23 -8.93 13.13 20.29
N ALA A 24 -8.20 13.80 21.18
CA ALA A 24 -8.61 15.10 21.72
C ALA A 24 -8.66 16.23 20.67
N THR A 25 -8.02 16.05 19.51
CA THR A 25 -8.08 17.01 18.39
C THR A 25 -9.14 16.68 17.35
N LEU A 26 -9.82 15.53 17.50
CA LEU A 26 -10.79 15.04 16.54
C LEU A 26 -12.19 15.14 17.15
N ASP A 27 -13.10 15.74 16.39
CA ASP A 27 -14.51 15.87 16.79
C ASP A 27 -15.26 14.56 16.52
N PHE A 28 -15.09 13.57 17.40
CA PHE A 28 -15.87 12.34 17.36
C PHE A 28 -17.27 12.56 17.92
N VAL A 29 -18.28 11.97 17.27
CA VAL A 29 -19.65 11.92 17.80
C VAL A 29 -19.70 11.07 19.08
N ASP A 30 -19.00 9.94 19.07
CA ASP A 30 -18.76 9.10 20.24
C ASP A 30 -17.25 9.01 20.48
N ALA A 31 -16.79 9.54 21.61
CA ALA A 31 -15.38 9.61 21.94
C ALA A 31 -14.76 8.24 22.26
N GLU A 32 -15.52 7.33 22.87
CA GLU A 32 -15.02 5.99 23.22
C GLU A 32 -14.91 5.12 21.97
N GLU A 33 -15.96 5.13 21.14
CA GLU A 33 -15.95 4.43 19.86
C GLU A 33 -14.89 5.01 18.91
N GLY A 34 -14.78 6.34 18.81
CA GLY A 34 -13.77 7.02 18.00
C GLY A 34 -12.34 6.68 18.43
N PHE A 35 -12.09 6.65 19.75
CA PHE A 35 -10.79 6.21 20.27
C PHE A 35 -10.53 4.72 20.01
N SER A 36 -11.54 3.86 20.11
CA SER A 36 -11.43 2.44 19.74
C SER A 36 -11.02 2.27 18.27
N ARG A 37 -11.67 3.02 17.36
CA ARG A 37 -11.34 3.01 15.92
C ARG A 37 -9.94 3.53 15.64
N LEU A 38 -9.45 4.54 16.37
CA LEU A 38 -8.06 5.01 16.25
C LEU A 38 -7.06 3.91 16.62
N LYS A 39 -7.31 3.17 17.71
CA LYS A 39 -6.47 2.04 18.12
C LYS A 39 -6.44 0.97 17.04
N GLN A 40 -7.61 0.55 16.56
CA GLN A 40 -7.72 -0.45 15.50
C GLN A 40 -7.02 0.00 14.21
N ALA A 41 -7.23 1.25 13.79
CA ALA A 41 -6.58 1.81 12.62
C ALA A 41 -5.05 1.82 12.76
N TRP A 42 -4.53 2.19 13.93
CA TRP A 42 -3.08 2.17 14.15
C TRP A 42 -2.52 0.73 14.13
N SER A 43 -3.17 -0.22 14.80
CA SER A 43 -2.77 -1.64 14.78
C SER A 43 -2.80 -2.23 13.38
N GLU A 44 -3.80 -1.86 12.57
CA GLU A 44 -3.89 -2.31 11.17
C GLU A 44 -2.76 -1.71 10.30
N LYS A 45 -2.36 -0.46 10.55
CA LYS A 45 -1.19 0.15 9.89
C LYS A 45 0.10 -0.58 10.25
N GLU A 46 0.27 -0.92 11.53
CA GLU A 46 1.41 -1.71 12.00
C GLU A 46 1.44 -3.09 11.33
N ARG A 47 0.31 -3.79 11.29
CA ARG A 47 0.17 -5.09 10.62
C ARG A 47 0.55 -4.98 9.14
N LEU A 48 0.05 -3.95 8.46
CA LEU A 48 0.33 -3.71 7.05
C LEU A 48 1.82 -3.40 6.80
N PHE A 49 2.43 -2.57 7.65
CA PHE A 49 3.87 -2.27 7.62
C PHE A 49 4.71 -3.54 7.76
N THR A 50 4.41 -4.34 8.78
CA THR A 50 5.14 -5.57 9.10
C THR A 50 4.98 -6.61 8.00
N GLY A 51 3.76 -6.80 7.49
CA GLY A 51 3.50 -7.71 6.38
C GLY A 51 4.22 -7.31 5.09
N GLN A 52 4.16 -6.03 4.72
CA GLN A 52 4.79 -5.55 3.49
C GLN A 52 6.33 -5.59 3.54
N THR A 53 6.93 -5.21 4.68
CA THR A 53 8.39 -5.23 4.83
C THR A 53 8.94 -6.65 4.87
N ARG A 54 8.21 -7.59 5.50
CA ARG A 54 8.52 -9.03 5.44
C ARG A 54 8.42 -9.58 4.02
N LEU A 55 7.36 -9.25 3.27
CA LEU A 55 7.18 -9.68 1.88
C LEU A 55 8.32 -9.21 0.96
N LEU A 56 8.93 -8.08 1.30
CA LEU A 56 10.06 -7.50 0.57
C LEU A 56 11.43 -7.94 1.12
N GLU A 57 11.45 -8.93 2.02
CA GLU A 57 12.68 -9.46 2.63
C GLU A 57 13.54 -8.33 3.23
N MET A 58 12.89 -7.42 3.97
CA MET A 58 13.57 -6.39 4.74
C MET A 58 13.75 -6.88 6.18
N ALA A 59 14.91 -6.62 6.77
CA ALA A 59 15.24 -6.99 8.14
C ALA A 59 14.75 -5.92 9.12
N GLU A 60 14.13 -6.33 10.22
CA GLU A 60 13.75 -5.42 11.30
C GLU A 60 14.92 -5.21 12.27
N ILE A 61 15.27 -3.95 12.52
CA ILE A 61 16.38 -3.55 13.38
C ILE A 61 15.92 -2.51 14.41
N LYS A 62 16.65 -2.41 15.53
CA LYS A 62 16.36 -1.41 16.58
C LYS A 62 17.08 -0.08 16.36
N GLU A 63 18.21 -0.13 15.68
CA GLU A 63 19.08 1.02 15.45
C GLU A 63 19.80 0.88 14.11
N LEU A 64 19.86 1.97 13.36
CA LEU A 64 20.61 2.12 12.11
C LEU A 64 21.67 3.20 12.31
N ALA A 65 22.93 2.84 12.13
CA ALA A 65 24.05 3.75 12.29
C ALA A 65 24.00 4.92 11.27
N GLU A 66 24.63 6.04 11.61
CA GLU A 66 24.70 7.25 10.77
C GLU A 66 25.37 6.98 9.41
N ASP A 67 26.38 6.12 9.40
CA ASP A 67 27.18 5.75 8.23
C ASP A 67 26.63 4.53 7.45
N ASP A 68 25.53 3.93 7.91
CA ASP A 68 24.95 2.76 7.26
C ASP A 68 24.33 3.12 5.91
N SER A 69 24.99 2.75 4.81
CA SER A 69 24.56 3.09 3.45
C SER A 69 23.27 2.43 2.97
N ARG A 70 22.71 1.47 3.71
CA ARG A 70 21.52 0.72 3.26
C ARG A 70 20.28 1.61 3.27
N GLY A 71 19.36 1.29 2.38
CA GLY A 71 18.05 1.91 2.35
C GLY A 71 17.09 1.23 3.32
N CYS A 72 16.22 2.03 3.94
CA CYS A 72 15.29 1.60 4.98
C CYS A 72 13.96 2.34 4.90
N ILE A 73 12.96 1.80 5.60
CA ILE A 73 11.68 2.46 5.84
C ILE A 73 11.36 2.41 7.32
N LEU A 74 10.89 3.53 7.85
CA LEU A 74 10.56 3.72 9.26
C LEU A 74 9.07 3.99 9.39
N LEU A 75 8.45 3.32 10.36
CA LEU A 75 7.12 3.66 10.87
C LEU A 75 7.31 4.48 12.13
N THR A 76 6.65 5.63 12.24
CA THR A 76 6.69 6.46 13.46
C THR A 76 5.48 6.21 14.36
N ASN A 77 5.56 6.65 15.62
CA ASN A 77 4.45 6.56 16.57
C ASN A 77 3.18 7.26 16.07
N SER A 78 3.30 8.29 15.24
CA SER A 78 2.16 8.98 14.62
C SER A 78 1.56 8.27 13.41
N GLY A 79 2.11 7.11 13.02
CA GLY A 79 1.68 6.40 11.82
C GLY A 79 2.09 7.10 10.53
N SER A 80 3.19 7.86 10.56
CA SER A 80 3.84 8.42 9.37
C SER A 80 4.95 7.49 8.88
N LEU A 81 5.33 7.63 7.61
CA LEU A 81 6.41 6.84 7.02
C LEU A 81 7.59 7.73 6.63
N LEU A 82 8.79 7.34 7.02
CA LEU A 82 10.04 7.90 6.52
C LEU A 82 10.75 6.82 5.71
N SER A 83 10.95 7.06 4.43
CA SER A 83 11.67 6.17 3.52
C SER A 83 13.03 6.80 3.20
N LEU A 84 14.11 6.09 3.49
CA LEU A 84 15.46 6.52 3.16
C LEU A 84 16.00 5.56 2.10
N PHE A 85 16.35 6.09 0.95
CA PHE A 85 16.97 5.31 -0.13
C PHE A 85 18.40 4.93 0.25
N PRO A 86 19.01 3.93 -0.42
CA PRO A 86 20.43 3.64 -0.20
C PRO A 86 21.27 4.89 -0.48
N HIS A 87 22.31 5.09 0.31
CA HIS A 87 23.29 6.14 0.05
C HIS A 87 24.14 5.76 -1.16
N THR A 88 24.26 6.68 -2.10
CA THR A 88 25.02 6.50 -3.35
C THR A 88 25.99 7.65 -3.54
N GLY A 89 26.76 7.65 -4.63
CA GLY A 89 27.63 8.79 -4.98
C GLY A 89 26.88 10.10 -5.22
N GLU A 90 25.57 10.05 -5.45
CA GLU A 90 24.66 11.21 -5.57
C GLU A 90 23.99 11.57 -4.23
N GLY A 91 24.53 11.07 -3.12
CA GLY A 91 23.95 11.26 -1.79
C GLY A 91 22.85 10.27 -1.46
N ARG A 92 21.96 10.67 -0.53
CA ARG A 92 20.84 9.85 -0.06
C ARG A 92 19.53 10.59 -0.28
N ALA A 93 18.64 9.97 -1.05
CA ALA A 93 17.28 10.44 -1.22
C ALA A 93 16.41 10.08 0.00
N MET A 94 15.42 10.92 0.31
CA MET A 94 14.37 10.60 1.27
C MET A 94 12.98 10.83 0.70
N GLU A 95 12.01 10.12 1.26
CA GLU A 95 10.58 10.39 1.10
C GLU A 95 9.89 10.31 2.46
N TYR A 96 9.31 11.40 2.93
CA TYR A 96 8.49 11.44 4.14
C TYR A 96 7.02 11.59 3.76
N ALA A 97 6.19 10.65 4.21
CA ALA A 97 4.74 10.67 3.98
C ALA A 97 4.01 10.85 5.31
N SER A 98 3.41 12.04 5.48
CA SER A 98 2.43 12.30 6.53
C SER A 98 1.05 11.94 5.99
N ILE A 99 0.30 11.11 6.71
CA ILE A 99 -0.98 10.58 6.24
C ILE A 99 -2.05 11.02 7.24
N PRO A 100 -2.59 12.23 7.08
CA PRO A 100 -3.60 12.75 8.01
C PRO A 100 -4.88 11.95 7.88
N ILE A 101 -5.71 11.99 8.93
CA ILE A 101 -6.96 11.21 8.97
C ILE A 101 -7.96 11.71 7.91
N ARG A 102 -7.99 13.03 7.68
CA ARG A 102 -8.98 13.71 6.83
C ARG A 102 -8.56 13.87 5.35
N SER A 103 -7.45 13.29 4.90
CA SER A 103 -6.97 13.41 3.50
C SER A 103 -6.87 12.07 2.81
N ASP A 104 -7.23 12.03 1.52
CA ASP A 104 -7.05 10.89 0.65
C ASP A 104 -5.66 10.78 0.03
N VAL A 105 -4.97 11.92 -0.07
CA VAL A 105 -3.61 11.98 -0.61
C VAL A 105 -2.67 12.25 0.57
N PRO A 106 -1.67 11.38 0.79
CA PRO A 106 -0.57 11.66 1.71
C PRO A 106 0.15 12.96 1.35
N ASP A 107 0.50 13.75 2.37
CA ASP A 107 1.45 14.85 2.19
C ASP A 107 2.85 14.25 2.11
N ILE A 108 3.41 14.25 0.90
CA ILE A 108 4.70 13.64 0.59
C ILE A 108 5.75 14.74 0.43
N ILE A 109 6.80 14.67 1.25
CA ILE A 109 7.99 15.51 1.16
C ILE A 109 9.12 14.65 0.60
N ARG A 110 9.89 15.18 -0.34
CA ARG A 110 11.03 14.49 -0.94
C ARG A 110 12.21 15.39 -1.09
N GLU A 111 13.37 14.83 -0.79
CA GLU A 111 14.62 15.56 -0.83
C GLU A 111 15.76 14.64 -1.22
N GLN A 112 16.83 15.27 -1.69
CA GLN A 112 18.11 14.63 -1.99
C GLN A 112 19.17 15.10 -0.98
N ASP A 113 20.32 14.43 -0.98
CA ASP A 113 21.45 14.76 -0.11
C ASP A 113 21.10 14.84 1.39
N VAL A 114 20.18 13.97 1.82
CA VAL A 114 19.69 13.95 3.20
C VAL A 114 20.60 13.13 4.09
N THR A 115 20.91 13.68 5.26
CA THR A 115 21.62 12.98 6.34
C THR A 115 20.77 12.96 7.60
N TYR A 116 21.12 12.10 8.53
CA TYR A 116 20.47 12.00 9.84
C TYR A 116 21.52 11.86 10.92
N ALA A 117 21.34 12.54 12.04
CA ALA A 117 22.26 12.47 13.17
C ALA A 117 21.53 12.81 14.49
N PRO A 118 21.69 12.03 15.57
CA PRO A 118 22.50 10.80 15.67
C PRO A 118 21.85 9.62 14.92
N SER A 119 22.33 8.39 15.16
CA SER A 119 21.76 7.15 14.62
C SER A 119 20.23 7.10 14.73
N LEU A 120 19.57 6.46 13.75
CA LEU A 120 18.13 6.25 13.80
C LEU A 120 17.84 5.11 14.77
N SER A 121 17.04 5.35 15.80
CA SER A 121 16.74 4.32 16.80
C SER A 121 15.26 4.31 17.19
N VAL A 122 14.74 3.10 17.38
CA VAL A 122 13.37 2.89 17.87
C VAL A 122 13.21 3.56 19.23
N GLY A 123 12.11 4.30 19.41
CA GLY A 123 11.79 5.08 20.59
C GLY A 123 12.29 6.53 20.53
N ASN A 124 13.16 6.88 19.59
CA ASN A 124 13.69 8.24 19.42
C ASN A 124 13.19 8.88 18.11
N PRO A 125 12.97 10.21 18.09
CA PRO A 125 12.73 10.94 16.85
C PRO A 125 13.89 10.81 15.86
N ALA A 126 13.59 10.62 14.57
CA ALA A 126 14.59 10.80 13.52
C ALA A 126 14.88 12.30 13.39
N ILE A 127 16.16 12.67 13.46
CA ILE A 127 16.64 14.03 13.26
C ILE A 127 17.26 14.10 11.88
N LEU A 128 16.77 15.00 11.04
CA LEU A 128 17.07 15.07 9.61
C LEU A 128 17.73 16.39 9.26
N HIS A 129 18.76 16.31 8.42
CA HIS A 129 19.46 17.44 7.84
C HIS A 129 19.33 17.41 6.32
N GLY A 130 19.35 18.57 5.68
CA GLY A 130 19.08 18.68 4.24
C GLY A 130 17.60 18.59 3.84
N ALA A 131 16.68 18.38 4.80
CA ALA A 131 15.24 18.26 4.51
C ALA A 131 14.37 19.37 5.13
N PRO A 132 13.18 19.71 4.56
CA PRO A 132 12.21 20.62 5.16
C PRO A 132 11.72 20.15 6.52
N ILE A 133 11.48 18.84 6.65
CA ILE A 133 11.20 18.21 7.94
C ILE A 133 12.51 17.97 8.69
N LYS A 134 12.69 18.67 9.82
CA LYS A 134 13.91 18.54 10.64
C LYS A 134 13.84 17.41 11.66
N LYS A 135 12.63 17.02 12.05
CA LYS A 135 12.39 16.05 13.12
C LYS A 135 11.05 15.34 12.91
N THR A 136 11.03 14.03 13.11
CA THR A 136 9.81 13.22 13.09
C THR A 136 9.22 13.05 14.51
N SER A 137 8.04 12.43 14.61
CA SER A 137 7.65 11.77 15.87
C SER A 137 8.59 10.58 16.13
N PRO A 138 8.66 10.05 17.38
CA PRO A 138 9.56 8.93 17.68
C PRO A 138 9.33 7.74 16.74
N VAL A 139 10.44 7.12 16.34
CA VAL A 139 10.44 5.94 15.47
C VAL A 139 9.84 4.77 16.24
N TYR A 140 8.88 4.09 15.62
CA TYR A 140 8.23 2.92 16.18
C TYR A 140 8.90 1.62 15.69
N ARG A 141 9.15 1.50 14.38
CA ARG A 141 9.82 0.35 13.75
C ARG A 141 10.74 0.81 12.63
N ILE A 142 11.83 0.06 12.41
CA ILE A 142 12.78 0.27 11.32
C ILE A 142 12.92 -1.04 10.55
N ALA A 143 12.61 -1.01 9.25
CA ALA A 143 12.90 -2.10 8.33
C ALA A 143 13.99 -1.66 7.36
N VAL A 144 15.10 -2.39 7.29
CA VAL A 144 16.26 -2.10 6.44
C VAL A 144 16.42 -3.19 5.38
N CYS A 145 16.93 -2.84 4.20
CA CYS A 145 17.31 -3.87 3.23
C CYS A 145 18.50 -4.70 3.77
N GLU A 146 18.54 -5.99 3.46
CA GLU A 146 19.66 -6.85 3.88
C GLU A 146 21.00 -6.45 3.23
N GLU A 147 22.09 -6.82 3.89
CA GLU A 147 23.42 -6.69 3.33
C GLU A 147 23.56 -7.55 2.07
N GLY A 148 24.23 -7.02 1.03
CA GLY A 148 24.40 -7.70 -0.25
C GLY A 148 23.31 -7.45 -1.30
N VAL A 149 22.18 -6.83 -0.94
CA VAL A 149 21.19 -6.37 -1.92
C VAL A 149 21.73 -5.14 -2.66
N SER A 150 21.69 -5.15 -4.00
CA SER A 150 22.22 -4.03 -4.80
C SER A 150 21.45 -2.73 -4.55
N PRO A 151 22.09 -1.54 -4.63
CA PRO A 151 21.39 -0.26 -4.41
C PRO A 151 20.15 -0.07 -5.30
N ALA A 152 20.19 -0.55 -6.54
CA ALA A 152 19.05 -0.48 -7.45
C ALA A 152 17.84 -1.31 -6.96
N GLU A 153 18.08 -2.52 -6.45
CA GLU A 153 17.02 -3.37 -5.92
C GLU A 153 16.53 -2.86 -4.56
N GLN A 154 17.41 -2.35 -3.69
CA GLN A 154 17.01 -1.67 -2.45
C GLN A 154 16.07 -0.51 -2.76
N ALA A 155 16.43 0.36 -3.71
CA ALA A 155 15.60 1.49 -4.12
C ALA A 155 14.25 1.03 -4.70
N LYS A 156 14.21 -0.10 -5.41
CA LYS A 156 12.96 -0.70 -5.90
C LYS A 156 12.07 -1.21 -4.76
N ARG A 157 12.63 -1.97 -3.80
CA ARG A 157 11.91 -2.46 -2.62
C ARG A 157 11.33 -1.31 -1.80
N ILE A 158 12.12 -0.26 -1.56
CA ILE A 158 11.69 0.92 -0.80
C ILE A 158 10.56 1.64 -1.54
N ARG A 159 10.70 1.96 -2.84
CA ARG A 159 9.61 2.58 -3.62
C ARG A 159 8.32 1.78 -3.53
N GLU A 160 8.42 0.46 -3.65
CA GLU A 160 7.28 -0.43 -3.60
C GLU A 160 6.60 -0.46 -2.23
N ALA A 161 7.40 -0.56 -1.15
CA ALA A 161 6.91 -0.48 0.22
C ALA A 161 6.21 0.86 0.46
N THR A 162 6.86 1.97 0.11
CA THR A 162 6.32 3.32 0.28
C THR A 162 5.00 3.47 -0.45
N ILE A 163 4.88 3.04 -1.71
CA ILE A 163 3.63 3.13 -2.47
C ILE A 163 2.52 2.30 -1.83
N PHE A 164 2.80 1.05 -1.47
CA PHE A 164 1.80 0.18 -0.88
C PHE A 164 1.31 0.71 0.47
N LEU A 165 2.23 1.08 1.36
CA LEU A 165 1.93 1.49 2.72
C LEU A 165 1.25 2.86 2.77
N THR A 166 1.68 3.82 1.94
CA THR A 166 1.03 5.14 1.90
C THR A 166 -0.43 5.05 1.48
N ASN A 167 -0.74 4.27 0.43
CA ASN A 167 -2.11 4.04 0.00
C ASN A 167 -2.91 3.22 1.03
N GLY A 168 -2.30 2.19 1.61
CA GLY A 168 -2.94 1.37 2.64
C GLY A 168 -3.29 2.16 3.90
N PHE A 169 -2.40 3.04 4.36
CA PHE A 169 -2.62 3.88 5.54
C PHE A 169 -3.69 4.93 5.28
N ALA A 170 -3.72 5.52 4.08
CA ALA A 170 -4.79 6.45 3.68
C ALA A 170 -6.16 5.74 3.67
N ARG A 171 -6.21 4.50 3.18
CA ARG A 171 -7.43 3.66 3.24
C ARG A 171 -7.87 3.38 4.67
N ILE A 172 -6.93 2.97 5.54
CA ILE A 172 -7.21 2.67 6.95
C ILE A 172 -7.71 3.92 7.69
N ASN A 173 -7.13 5.09 7.45
CA ASN A 173 -7.57 6.32 8.10
C ASN A 173 -9.04 6.65 7.85
N ARG A 174 -9.59 6.31 6.68
CA ARG A 174 -11.00 6.57 6.35
C ARG A 174 -11.99 5.71 7.14
N THR A 175 -11.57 4.54 7.60
CA THR A 175 -12.44 3.68 8.42
C THR A 175 -12.68 4.29 9.81
N ILE A 176 -11.84 5.25 10.22
CA ILE A 176 -12.01 6.01 11.46
C ILE A 176 -13.26 6.89 11.38
N GLU A 177 -13.47 7.58 10.26
CA GLU A 177 -14.59 8.51 10.06
C GLU A 177 -15.90 7.79 9.70
N THR A 178 -15.85 6.74 8.87
CA THR A 178 -17.05 6.03 8.42
C THR A 178 -16.84 4.51 8.48
N PRO A 179 -17.55 3.77 9.36
CA PRO A 179 -17.33 2.34 9.57
C PRO A 179 -17.67 1.48 8.33
N MET A 180 -18.48 1.98 7.39
CA MET A 180 -18.80 1.33 6.12
C MET A 180 -17.90 1.76 4.93
N ALA A 181 -16.91 2.65 5.14
CA ALA A 181 -16.01 3.11 4.08
C ALA A 181 -15.08 2.00 3.54
N GLY A 182 -15.02 0.84 4.21
CA GLY A 182 -14.31 -0.35 3.72
C GLY A 182 -14.84 -0.88 2.38
N LYS A 183 -16.09 -0.55 1.99
CA LYS A 183 -16.68 -0.91 0.68
C LYS A 183 -16.47 0.13 -0.42
N ILE A 184 -15.86 1.29 -0.12
CA ILE A 184 -15.58 2.31 -1.15
C ILE A 184 -14.43 1.82 -2.02
N GLU A 185 -14.56 1.90 -3.35
CA GLU A 185 -13.47 1.59 -4.27
C GLU A 185 -12.30 2.58 -4.04
N HIS A 186 -11.23 2.13 -3.39
CA HIS A 186 -10.09 3.00 -3.04
C HIS A 186 -9.07 3.15 -4.18
N PHE A 187 -9.03 2.18 -5.09
CA PHE A 187 -8.12 2.16 -6.25
C PHE A 187 -8.85 2.54 -7.53
N THR A 188 -9.44 3.74 -7.58
CA THR A 188 -10.02 4.29 -8.81
C THR A 188 -8.98 5.02 -9.65
N LYS A 189 -9.26 5.20 -10.95
CA LYS A 189 -8.39 5.97 -11.87
C LYS A 189 -8.07 7.36 -11.33
N ASP A 190 -9.05 8.06 -10.76
CA ASP A 190 -8.85 9.40 -10.20
C ASP A 190 -7.94 9.42 -8.98
N ARG A 191 -8.09 8.44 -8.07
CA ARG A 191 -7.20 8.34 -6.90
C ARG A 191 -5.79 7.92 -7.30
N MET A 192 -5.66 6.99 -8.23
CA MET A 192 -4.36 6.63 -8.82
C MET A 192 -3.70 7.85 -9.48
N ALA A 193 -4.46 8.65 -10.23
CA ALA A 193 -3.96 9.86 -10.86
C ALA A 193 -3.51 10.90 -9.83
N ALA A 194 -4.28 11.11 -8.76
CA ALA A 194 -3.91 12.01 -7.67
C ALA A 194 -2.62 11.57 -6.96
N TYR A 195 -2.51 10.27 -6.65
CA TYR A 195 -1.32 9.71 -6.03
C TYR A 195 -0.07 9.85 -6.92
N ILE A 196 -0.18 9.47 -8.19
CA ILE A 196 0.92 9.57 -9.16
C ILE A 196 1.30 11.04 -9.39
N ALA A 197 0.33 11.96 -9.42
CA ALA A 197 0.56 13.40 -9.58
C ALA A 197 1.40 13.96 -8.44
N GLY A 198 0.98 13.76 -7.19
CA GLY A 198 1.74 14.18 -6.02
C GLY A 198 3.12 13.52 -5.94
N ARG A 199 3.26 12.29 -6.49
CA ARG A 199 4.53 11.58 -6.59
C ARG A 199 5.40 11.95 -7.80
N ASN A 200 5.00 12.80 -8.73
CA ASN A 200 5.89 13.11 -9.86
C ASN A 200 5.98 14.61 -10.12
N ASP A 201 5.53 15.44 -9.16
CA ASP A 201 5.42 16.89 -9.29
C ASP A 201 4.63 17.27 -10.56
N LEU A 202 3.64 16.43 -10.89
CA LEU A 202 2.74 16.61 -12.02
C LEU A 202 1.38 17.08 -11.52
N THR A 203 0.63 17.74 -12.40
CA THR A 203 -0.79 17.99 -12.14
C THR A 203 -1.61 16.71 -12.34
N GLN A 204 -2.71 16.57 -11.60
CA GLN A 204 -3.63 15.43 -11.79
C GLN A 204 -4.16 15.35 -13.23
N LEU A 205 -4.35 16.50 -13.90
CA LEU A 205 -4.79 16.56 -15.28
C LEU A 205 -3.77 15.93 -16.23
N GLN A 206 -2.48 16.23 -16.06
CA GLN A 206 -1.41 15.62 -16.86
C GLN A 206 -1.37 14.11 -16.67
N VAL A 207 -1.46 13.64 -15.43
CA VAL A 207 -1.45 12.19 -15.14
C VAL A 207 -2.67 11.48 -15.72
N ARG A 208 -3.87 12.07 -15.60
CA ARG A 208 -5.09 11.48 -16.22
C ARG A 208 -4.91 11.30 -17.72
N ARG A 209 -4.36 12.30 -18.42
CA ARG A 209 -4.04 12.21 -19.86
C ARG A 209 -3.07 11.06 -20.16
N ILE A 210 -1.97 10.97 -19.41
CA ILE A 210 -0.99 9.88 -19.58
C ILE A 210 -1.63 8.50 -19.37
N LEU A 211 -2.51 8.37 -18.36
CA LEU A 211 -3.22 7.11 -18.13
C LEU A 211 -4.19 6.77 -19.26
N ASP A 212 -4.89 7.76 -19.81
CA ASP A 212 -5.78 7.58 -20.97
C ASP A 212 -5.02 7.14 -22.22
N ASP A 213 -3.88 7.77 -22.50
CA ASP A 213 -3.01 7.40 -23.61
C ASP A 213 -2.48 5.97 -23.42
N PHE A 214 -2.04 5.63 -22.20
CA PHE A 214 -1.60 4.28 -21.85
C PHE A 214 -2.68 3.23 -22.10
N PHE A 215 -3.91 3.47 -21.63
CA PHE A 215 -5.02 2.54 -21.86
C PHE A 215 -5.36 2.41 -23.35
N SER A 216 -5.33 3.50 -24.11
CA SER A 216 -5.61 3.52 -25.54
C SER A 216 -4.58 2.70 -26.33
N VAL A 217 -3.29 2.79 -25.95
CA VAL A 217 -2.22 1.99 -26.56
C VAL A 217 -2.37 0.50 -26.22
N VAL A 218 -2.68 0.17 -24.96
CA VAL A 218 -2.92 -1.21 -24.53
C VAL A 218 -4.12 -1.81 -25.27
N GLU A 219 -5.23 -1.07 -25.39
CA GLU A 219 -6.41 -1.49 -26.12
C GLU A 219 -6.09 -1.72 -27.60
N SER A 220 -5.38 -0.78 -28.23
CA SER A 220 -4.97 -0.91 -29.63
C SER A 220 -4.14 -2.17 -29.88
N GLY A 221 -3.16 -2.46 -29.02
CA GLY A 221 -2.37 -3.69 -29.12
C GLY A 221 -3.22 -4.96 -28.99
N ILE A 222 -4.20 -4.97 -28.08
CA ILE A 222 -5.15 -6.09 -27.96
C ILE A 222 -5.98 -6.24 -29.23
N MET A 223 -6.51 -5.14 -29.79
CA MET A 223 -7.33 -5.16 -31.01
C MET A 223 -6.53 -5.63 -32.24
N LEU A 224 -5.23 -5.37 -32.27
CA LEU A 224 -4.31 -5.89 -33.29
C LEU A 224 -3.95 -7.37 -33.10
N GLY A 225 -4.47 -8.05 -32.07
CA GLY A 225 -4.19 -9.46 -31.82
C GLY A 225 -2.94 -9.73 -30.98
N GLU A 226 -2.29 -8.69 -30.47
CA GLU A 226 -1.10 -8.84 -29.65
C GLU A 226 -1.42 -9.30 -28.23
N ARG A 227 -0.45 -9.97 -27.61
CA ARG A 227 -0.45 -10.23 -26.17
C ARG A 227 0.36 -9.14 -25.47
N VAL A 228 -0.29 -8.02 -25.20
CA VAL A 228 0.31 -6.84 -24.59
C VAL A 228 0.83 -7.16 -23.19
N SER A 229 2.10 -6.84 -22.95
CA SER A 229 2.77 -7.02 -21.66
C SER A 229 2.53 -5.81 -20.76
N LEU A 230 2.03 -6.05 -19.53
CA LEU A 230 1.82 -5.03 -18.50
C LEU A 230 2.88 -5.14 -17.39
N GLY A 231 4.10 -5.54 -17.77
CA GLY A 231 5.24 -5.67 -16.87
C GLY A 231 4.97 -6.65 -15.72
N SER A 232 5.08 -6.15 -14.48
CA SER A 232 4.92 -6.98 -13.27
C SER A 232 3.50 -7.47 -13.04
N LEU A 233 2.48 -6.95 -13.74
CA LEU A 233 1.11 -7.41 -13.57
C LEU A 233 0.86 -8.70 -14.35
N GLY A 234 1.39 -8.81 -15.57
CA GLY A 234 1.16 -9.96 -16.44
C GLY A 234 0.97 -9.57 -17.90
N LYS A 235 0.19 -10.37 -18.63
CA LYS A 235 -0.11 -10.14 -20.05
C LYS A 235 -1.60 -10.12 -20.30
N ILE A 236 -2.06 -9.22 -21.16
CA ILE A 236 -3.44 -9.13 -21.62
C ILE A 236 -3.49 -9.34 -23.14
N GLY A 237 -4.55 -9.98 -23.61
CA GLY A 237 -4.81 -10.19 -25.03
C GLY A 237 -6.18 -10.82 -25.19
N TYR A 238 -6.56 -11.24 -26.39
CA TYR A 238 -7.80 -12.01 -26.59
C TYR A 238 -7.51 -13.45 -27.01
N ARG A 239 -8.51 -14.31 -26.81
CA ARG A 239 -8.60 -15.63 -27.42
C ARG A 239 -9.91 -15.74 -28.20
N VAL A 240 -9.89 -16.48 -29.30
CA VAL A 240 -11.12 -16.81 -30.03
C VAL A 240 -11.88 -17.88 -29.23
N ARG A 241 -13.10 -17.57 -28.83
CA ARG A 241 -14.01 -18.53 -28.21
C ARG A 241 -14.87 -19.15 -29.32
N PRO A 242 -14.92 -20.49 -29.43
CA PRO A 242 -15.74 -21.15 -30.45
C PRO A 242 -17.23 -20.87 -30.24
N PRO A 243 -18.05 -21.01 -31.29
CA PRO A 243 -19.49 -20.81 -31.20
C PRO A 243 -20.13 -21.78 -30.20
N SER A 244 -21.15 -21.32 -29.47
CA SER A 244 -21.90 -22.16 -28.54
C SER A 244 -23.38 -22.17 -28.88
N LYS A 245 -23.99 -23.35 -28.88
CA LYS A 245 -25.44 -23.52 -29.10
C LYS A 245 -26.26 -22.93 -27.95
N ALA A 246 -27.53 -22.65 -28.24
CA ALA A 246 -28.50 -22.27 -27.21
C ALA A 246 -28.64 -23.42 -26.20
N ARG A 247 -28.73 -23.08 -24.92
CA ARG A 247 -28.89 -24.05 -23.84
C ARG A 247 -29.71 -23.46 -22.71
N ILE A 248 -30.53 -24.30 -22.09
CA ILE A 248 -31.29 -23.96 -20.89
C ILE A 248 -30.33 -24.12 -19.71
N ILE A 249 -30.27 -23.11 -18.84
CA ILE A 249 -29.57 -23.18 -17.56
C ILE A 249 -30.57 -22.92 -16.45
N THR A 250 -30.38 -23.59 -15.33
CA THR A 250 -31.06 -23.25 -14.08
C THR A 250 -30.27 -22.13 -13.41
N VAL A 251 -30.91 -21.00 -13.12
CA VAL A 251 -30.28 -19.87 -12.43
C VAL A 251 -29.99 -20.30 -10.99
N PRO A 252 -28.71 -20.34 -10.54
CA PRO A 252 -28.37 -20.88 -9.21
C PRO A 252 -29.04 -20.16 -8.04
N ALA A 253 -29.36 -18.87 -8.22
CA ALA A 253 -29.98 -18.05 -7.18
C ALA A 253 -31.51 -18.23 -7.04
N THR A 254 -32.21 -18.57 -8.13
CA THR A 254 -33.68 -18.58 -8.16
C THR A 254 -34.29 -19.93 -8.52
N GLY A 255 -33.51 -20.88 -9.05
CA GLY A 255 -34.00 -22.18 -9.51
C GLY A 255 -34.81 -22.13 -10.81
N GLU A 256 -34.99 -20.95 -11.40
CA GLU A 256 -35.74 -20.77 -12.64
C GLU A 256 -34.92 -21.20 -13.86
N GLU A 257 -35.60 -21.77 -14.85
CA GLU A 257 -35.01 -22.11 -16.14
C GLU A 257 -34.89 -20.88 -17.02
N MET A 258 -33.66 -20.56 -17.44
CA MET A 258 -33.36 -19.47 -18.36
C MET A 258 -32.66 -20.01 -19.61
N THR A 259 -33.14 -19.61 -20.78
CA THR A 259 -32.49 -19.95 -22.05
C THR A 259 -31.35 -18.97 -22.35
N ILE A 260 -30.12 -19.46 -22.42
CA ILE A 260 -29.00 -18.69 -22.98
C ILE A 260 -29.02 -18.87 -24.50
N PRO A 261 -29.11 -17.78 -25.29
CA PRO A 261 -29.14 -17.86 -26.74
C PRO A 261 -27.81 -18.36 -27.32
N ALA A 262 -27.87 -18.89 -28.53
CA ALA A 262 -26.67 -19.26 -29.28
C ALA A 262 -25.77 -18.05 -29.46
N LYS A 263 -24.45 -18.28 -29.38
CA LYS A 263 -23.43 -17.25 -29.40
C LYS A 263 -22.41 -17.59 -30.50
N PRO A 264 -22.17 -16.70 -31.48
CA PRO A 264 -21.22 -16.95 -32.55
C PRO A 264 -19.78 -16.97 -32.02
N SER A 265 -18.85 -17.39 -32.88
CA SER A 265 -17.42 -17.27 -32.62
C SER A 265 -17.08 -15.81 -32.32
N ARG A 266 -16.34 -15.54 -31.24
CA ARG A 266 -15.97 -14.18 -30.86
C ARG A 266 -14.65 -14.12 -30.11
N ALA A 267 -13.97 -13.00 -30.20
CA ALA A 267 -12.82 -12.69 -29.35
C ALA A 267 -13.29 -12.47 -27.90
N VAL A 268 -12.52 -13.01 -26.95
CA VAL A 268 -12.71 -12.79 -25.51
C VAL A 268 -11.38 -12.39 -24.91
N VAL A 269 -11.35 -11.22 -24.27
CA VAL A 269 -10.16 -10.73 -23.56
C VAL A 269 -9.84 -11.66 -22.40
N LYS A 270 -8.56 -11.95 -22.21
CA LYS A 270 -8.04 -12.76 -21.12
C LYS A 270 -6.79 -12.12 -20.54
N PHE A 271 -6.82 -11.89 -19.23
CA PHE A 271 -5.64 -11.53 -18.46
C PHE A 271 -4.90 -12.78 -17.96
N SER A 272 -3.58 -12.75 -18.03
CA SER A 272 -2.68 -13.79 -17.55
C SER A 272 -1.75 -13.16 -16.49
N PRO A 273 -2.01 -13.34 -15.18
CA PRO A 273 -1.19 -12.77 -14.13
C PRO A 273 0.27 -13.24 -14.22
N SER A 274 1.22 -12.36 -13.89
CA SER A 274 2.64 -12.71 -13.79
C SER A 274 2.88 -13.68 -12.62
N GLY A 275 3.98 -14.43 -12.65
CA GLY A 275 4.39 -15.29 -11.52
C GLY A 275 4.54 -14.48 -10.24
N ARG A 276 5.26 -13.34 -10.34
CA ARG A 276 5.43 -12.38 -9.25
C ARG A 276 4.12 -11.93 -8.61
N LEU A 277 3.09 -11.63 -9.41
CA LEU A 277 1.80 -11.19 -8.87
C LEU A 277 1.08 -12.33 -8.12
N LYS A 278 1.21 -13.58 -8.60
CA LYS A 278 0.63 -14.75 -7.93
C LYS A 278 1.31 -15.05 -6.60
N GLU A 279 2.64 -15.09 -6.60
CA GLU A 279 3.45 -15.29 -5.39
C GLU A 279 3.10 -14.26 -4.31
N ARG A 280 2.95 -12.99 -4.72
CA ARG A 280 2.53 -11.93 -3.79
C ARG A 280 1.10 -12.09 -3.28
N ALA A 281 0.18 -12.58 -4.10
CA ALA A 281 -1.20 -12.83 -3.69
C ALA A 281 -1.28 -13.98 -2.69
N GLU A 282 -0.47 -15.03 -2.88
CA GLU A 282 -0.38 -16.19 -1.96
C GLU A 282 0.19 -15.82 -0.59
N ALA A 283 1.04 -14.79 -0.52
CA ALA A 283 1.60 -14.29 0.73
C ALA A 283 0.66 -13.38 1.55
N ILE A 284 -0.54 -13.06 1.03
CA ILE A 284 -1.52 -12.24 1.75
C ILE A 284 -2.21 -13.12 2.81
N PRO A 285 -2.21 -12.72 4.10
CA PRO A 285 -2.98 -13.43 5.12
C PRO A 285 -4.47 -13.41 4.78
N ILE A 286 -5.09 -14.57 4.69
CA ILE A 286 -6.55 -14.69 4.55
C ILE A 286 -7.11 -14.81 5.96
N GLU A 287 -7.95 -13.86 6.36
CA GLU A 287 -8.79 -14.04 7.55
C GLU A 287 -9.81 -15.11 7.18
N GLU A 288 -9.72 -16.29 7.81
CA GLU A 288 -10.75 -17.31 7.67
C GLU A 288 -12.06 -16.70 8.19
N GLU A 289 -13.02 -16.46 7.30
CA GLU A 289 -14.40 -16.22 7.71
C GLU A 289 -14.83 -17.48 8.47
N THR A 290 -14.91 -17.37 9.80
CA THR A 290 -15.64 -18.34 10.60
C THR A 290 -17.09 -18.23 10.17
N ASP A 291 -17.52 -19.14 9.30
CA ASP A 291 -18.94 -19.40 9.03
C ASP A 291 -19.59 -19.78 10.37
N ASP A 292 -20.31 -18.84 10.98
CA ASP A 292 -21.33 -19.08 12.00
C ASP A 292 -22.71 -19.30 11.34
#